data_AF-A0A6G3SW83-F1
#
_entry.id   AF-A0A6G3SW83-F1
#
_cell.length_a   1.000
_cell.length_b   1.000
_cell.length_c   1.000
_cell.angle_alpha   90.00
_cell.angle_beta   90.00
_cell.angle_gamma   90.00
#
_symmetry.space_group_name_H-M   'P 1'
#
loop_
_entity.id
_entity.type
_entity.pdbx_description
1 polymer ?
#
loop_
_entity_poly.entity_id
_entity_poly.type
_entity_poly.pdbx_seq_one_letter_code
_entity_poly.pdbx_strand_id
1 'polypeptide(L)'
;MPARLRHRVDALRVTAVERTGGPPRPQADPRVLVTLSAAVHAREVLRFDHSPAYAPPSAEAPPAVRRVEPHRLVTWGGRWYLVAWDLDREDWRTFRADRI
;
A
#
# COMPACT_ATOMS: atom_id res chain seq x y z
N MET A 1 6.14 -1.21 21.55
CA MET A 1 5.02 -1.65 20.68
C MET A 1 3.70 -1.60 21.45
N PRO A 2 2.85 -0.57 21.28
CA PRO A 2 1.56 -0.50 21.96
C PRO A 2 0.58 -1.55 21.43
N ALA A 3 0.05 -2.39 22.33
CA ALA A 3 -0.81 -3.55 22.04
C ALA A 3 -2.13 -3.24 21.30
N ARG A 4 -2.51 -1.97 21.27
CA ARG A 4 -3.81 -1.49 20.76
C ARG A 4 -3.92 -1.57 19.23
N LEU A 5 -2.78 -1.50 18.53
CA LEU A 5 -2.73 -1.59 17.08
C LEU A 5 -2.61 -3.02 16.55
N ARG A 6 -2.12 -3.99 17.37
CA ARG A 6 -2.12 -5.42 16.98
C ARG A 6 -3.55 -5.88 16.68
N HIS A 7 -4.50 -5.53 17.54
CA HIS A 7 -5.89 -5.94 17.39
C HIS A 7 -6.61 -5.38 16.15
N ARG A 8 -6.19 -4.23 15.61
CA ARG A 8 -6.86 -3.63 14.44
C ARG A 8 -6.30 -4.16 13.12
N VAL A 9 -5.10 -4.76 13.14
CA VAL A 9 -4.48 -5.41 11.98
C VAL A 9 -4.76 -6.93 11.97
N ASP A 10 -4.80 -7.59 13.13
CA ASP A 10 -5.13 -9.02 13.24
C ASP A 10 -6.56 -9.37 12.77
N ALA A 11 -7.46 -8.38 12.76
CA ALA A 11 -8.85 -8.55 12.32
C ALA A 11 -9.05 -8.41 10.79
N LEU A 12 -8.05 -7.94 10.05
CA LEU A 12 -8.15 -7.76 8.60
C LEU A 12 -7.73 -9.04 7.87
N ARG A 13 -8.56 -10.08 7.99
CA ARG A 13 -8.68 -11.13 6.97
C ARG A 13 -9.28 -10.52 5.70
N VAL A 14 -8.48 -9.73 4.99
CA VAL A 14 -8.82 -9.29 3.64
C VAL A 14 -8.56 -10.46 2.71
N THR A 15 -9.62 -11.21 2.48
CA THR A 15 -9.74 -12.17 1.39
C THR A 15 -9.94 -11.34 0.12
N ALA A 16 -9.05 -11.51 -0.86
CA ALA A 16 -9.15 -10.86 -2.15
C ALA A 16 -10.50 -11.18 -2.80
N VAL A 17 -11.29 -10.16 -3.10
CA VAL A 17 -12.52 -10.30 -3.90
C VAL A 17 -12.29 -9.57 -5.20
N GLU A 18 -12.08 -10.33 -6.27
CA GLU A 18 -12.20 -9.80 -7.63
C GLU A 18 -13.66 -9.44 -7.89
N ARG A 19 -13.91 -8.19 -8.32
CA ARG A 19 -15.19 -7.84 -8.96
C ARG A 19 -15.02 -8.02 -10.46
N THR A 20 -15.66 -9.04 -11.01
CA THR A 20 -15.87 -9.16 -12.45
C THR A 20 -16.89 -8.11 -12.91
N GLY A 21 -16.55 -7.29 -13.93
CA GLY A 21 -17.52 -6.48 -14.68
C GLY A 21 -17.56 -4.96 -14.48
N GLY A 22 -16.43 -4.25 -14.55
CA GLY A 22 -16.41 -2.78 -14.59
C GLY A 22 -15.45 -2.21 -15.65
N PRO A 23 -15.57 -0.93 -16.05
CA PRO A 23 -14.67 -0.31 -17.02
C PRO A 23 -13.21 -0.38 -16.56
N PRO A 24 -12.22 -0.40 -17.48
CA PRO A 24 -10.80 -0.50 -17.13
C PRO A 24 -10.42 0.61 -16.16
N ARG A 25 -10.14 0.25 -14.91
CA ARG A 25 -9.52 1.16 -13.94
C ARG A 25 -8.01 1.14 -14.18
N PRO A 26 -7.28 2.21 -13.81
CA PRO A 26 -5.81 2.14 -13.76
C PRO A 26 -5.42 0.95 -12.90
N GLN A 27 -4.86 -0.07 -13.54
CA GLN A 27 -4.35 -1.26 -12.88
C GLN A 27 -2.88 -1.00 -12.56
N ALA A 28 -2.43 -1.51 -11.41
CA ALA A 28 -1.02 -1.50 -11.10
C ALA A 28 -0.26 -2.31 -12.15
N ASP A 29 0.91 -1.83 -12.58
CA ASP A 29 1.77 -2.58 -13.48
C ASP A 29 2.08 -3.95 -12.86
N PRO A 30 1.88 -5.08 -13.58
CA PRO A 30 2.21 -6.41 -13.08
C PRO A 30 3.63 -6.53 -12.53
N ARG A 31 4.61 -5.80 -13.11
CA ARG A 31 5.99 -5.77 -12.61
C ARG A 31 6.08 -5.16 -11.21
N VAL A 32 5.33 -4.09 -10.96
CA VAL A 32 5.24 -3.48 -9.62
C VAL A 32 4.65 -4.49 -8.64
N LEU A 33 3.58 -5.19 -9.01
CA LEU A 33 2.96 -6.21 -8.14
C LEU A 33 3.91 -7.36 -7.80
N VAL A 34 4.70 -7.85 -8.77
CA VAL A 34 5.73 -8.87 -8.54
C VAL A 34 6.81 -8.35 -7.59
N THR A 35 7.34 -7.15 -7.81
CA THR A 35 8.35 -6.54 -6.94
C THR A 35 7.84 -6.34 -5.52
N LEU A 36 6.61 -5.83 -5.35
CA LEU A 36 5.99 -5.67 -4.04
C LEU A 36 5.81 -7.02 -3.35
N SER A 37 5.37 -8.04 -4.08
CA SER A 37 5.16 -9.38 -3.53
C SER A 37 6.48 -10.02 -3.09
N ALA A 38 7.55 -9.85 -3.88
CA ALA A 38 8.88 -10.31 -3.53
C ALA A 38 9.41 -9.62 -2.27
N ALA A 39 9.26 -8.30 -2.16
CA ALA A 39 9.70 -7.55 -1.00
C ALA A 39 8.90 -7.87 0.27
N VAL A 40 7.57 -8.11 0.16
CA VAL A 40 6.76 -8.64 1.27
C VAL A 40 7.31 -10.00 1.74
N HIS A 41 7.66 -10.89 0.81
CA HIS A 41 8.18 -12.22 1.14
C HIS A 41 9.57 -12.15 1.78
N ALA A 42 10.45 -11.32 1.23
CA ALA A 42 11.80 -11.11 1.73
C ALA A 42 11.86 -10.24 3.01
N ARG A 43 10.76 -9.57 3.35
CA ARG A 43 10.67 -8.58 4.45
C ARG A 43 11.70 -7.46 4.31
N GLU A 44 11.89 -7.01 3.06
CA GLU A 44 12.85 -5.96 2.73
C GLU A 44 12.21 -4.58 2.74
N VAL A 45 12.93 -3.58 3.23
CA VAL A 45 12.49 -2.19 3.20
C VAL A 45 12.39 -1.72 1.74
N LEU A 46 11.20 -1.28 1.35
CA LEU A 46 10.93 -0.72 0.04
C LEU A 46 11.12 0.79 0.05
N ARG A 47 11.70 1.30 -1.05
CA ARG A 47 11.77 2.74 -1.34
C ARG A 47 11.10 3.01 -2.69
N PHE A 48 10.12 3.89 -2.72
CA PHE A 48 9.41 4.26 -3.95
C PHE A 48 8.85 5.68 -3.87
N ASP A 49 8.61 6.28 -5.03
CA ASP A 49 7.85 7.52 -5.15
C ASP A 49 6.35 7.22 -5.03
N HIS A 50 5.63 7.98 -4.22
CA HIS A 50 4.19 7.79 -4.11
C HIS A 50 3.43 9.12 -4.15
N SER A 51 2.59 9.24 -5.17
CA SER A 51 1.69 10.38 -5.33
C SER A 51 0.45 10.21 -4.43
N PRO A 52 0.23 11.09 -3.43
CA PRO A 52 -0.91 10.96 -2.53
C PRO A 52 -2.24 11.12 -3.28
N ALA A 53 -3.26 10.36 -2.83
CA ALA A 53 -4.63 10.46 -3.37
C ALA A 53 -5.33 11.78 -3.06
N TYR A 54 -4.95 12.33 -1.91
CA TYR A 54 -5.56 13.46 -1.27
C TYR A 54 -4.39 14.20 -0.64
N ALA A 55 -4.03 15.32 -1.24
CA ALA A 55 -3.16 16.30 -0.61
C ALA A 55 -4.08 17.16 0.29
N PRO A 56 -3.81 17.30 1.59
CA PRO A 56 -4.49 18.32 2.36
C PRO A 56 -4.21 19.69 1.72
N PRO A 57 -5.17 20.64 1.74
CA PRO A 57 -5.05 21.92 1.03
C PRO A 57 -3.84 22.77 1.46
N SER A 58 -3.19 22.44 2.57
CA SER A 58 -1.97 23.06 3.07
C SER A 58 -0.66 22.42 2.57
N ALA A 59 -0.72 21.40 1.72
CA ALA A 59 0.47 20.72 1.23
C ALA A 59 0.40 20.52 -0.30
N GLU A 60 0.91 21.49 -1.06
CA GLU A 60 1.52 21.22 -2.36
C GLU A 60 2.75 20.32 -2.13
N ALA A 61 2.51 19.04 -1.87
CA ALA A 61 3.57 18.10 -1.63
C ALA A 61 3.93 17.42 -2.97
N PRO A 62 5.17 17.57 -3.48
CA PRO A 62 5.65 16.74 -4.59
C PRO A 62 5.51 15.24 -4.25
N PRO A 63 5.51 14.33 -5.25
CA PRO A 63 5.53 12.89 -5.00
C PRO A 63 6.63 12.61 -3.97
N ALA A 64 6.20 12.07 -2.83
CA ALA A 64 7.11 11.92 -1.72
C ALA A 64 7.73 10.54 -1.85
N VAL A 65 9.06 10.50 -1.87
CA VAL A 65 9.80 9.25 -1.69
C VAL A 65 9.42 8.69 -0.32
N ARG A 66 8.98 7.44 -0.28
CA ARG A 66 8.61 6.73 0.94
C ARG A 66 9.55 5.57 1.18
N ARG A 67 9.94 5.39 2.45
CA ARG A 67 10.64 4.19 2.92
C ARG A 67 9.70 3.41 3.82
N VAL A 68 9.39 2.17 3.45
CA VAL A 68 8.37 1.40 4.15
C VAL A 68 8.79 -0.05 4.36
N GLU A 69 8.35 -0.64 5.47
CA GLU A 69 8.44 -2.08 5.69
C GLU A 69 7.15 -2.75 5.18
N PRO A 70 7.20 -3.49 4.06
CA PRO A 70 6.02 -4.09 3.47
C PRO A 70 5.52 -5.26 4.31
N HIS A 71 4.21 -5.28 4.58
CA HIS A 71 3.59 -6.33 5.39
C HIS A 71 2.72 -7.27 4.56
N ARG A 72 1.81 -6.73 3.73
CA ARG A 72 1.05 -7.55 2.79
C ARG A 72 0.54 -6.73 1.61
N LEU A 73 0.29 -7.41 0.50
CA LEU A 73 -0.42 -6.88 -0.65
C LEU A 73 -1.89 -7.35 -0.61
N VAL A 74 -2.86 -6.45 -0.77
CA VAL A 74 -4.30 -6.75 -0.75
C VAL A 74 -5.02 -6.15 -1.96
N THR A 75 -6.18 -6.73 -2.30
CA THR A 75 -7.10 -6.15 -3.28
C THR A 75 -8.35 -5.60 -2.58
N TRP A 76 -8.75 -4.39 -2.94
CA TRP A 76 -10.00 -3.79 -2.46
C TRP A 76 -10.64 -2.93 -3.56
N GLY A 77 -11.92 -3.19 -3.87
CA GLY A 77 -12.63 -2.45 -4.91
C GLY A 77 -11.99 -2.55 -6.30
N GLY A 78 -11.33 -3.67 -6.62
CA GLY A 78 -10.63 -3.88 -7.89
C GLY A 78 -9.32 -3.09 -8.04
N ARG A 79 -8.70 -2.68 -6.93
CA ARG A 79 -7.39 -2.01 -6.90
C ARG A 79 -6.46 -2.72 -5.93
N TRP A 80 -5.16 -2.67 -6.23
CA TRP A 80 -4.11 -3.24 -5.41
C TRP A 80 -3.57 -2.23 -4.40
N TYR A 81 -3.39 -2.66 -3.16
CA TYR A 81 -2.86 -1.86 -2.06
C TYR A 81 -1.77 -2.60 -1.31
N LEU A 82 -0.67 -1.92 -1.03
CA LEU A 82 0.37 -2.36 -0.12
C LEU A 82 0.06 -1.85 1.28
N VAL A 83 -0.07 -2.75 2.25
CA VAL A 83 -0.08 -2.42 3.68
C VAL A 83 1.37 -2.45 4.16
N ALA A 84 1.87 -1.33 4.67
CA ALA A 84 3.25 -1.20 5.11
C ALA A 84 3.39 -0.24 6.29
N TRP A 85 4.46 -0.40 7.06
CA TRP A 85 4.87 0.56 8.08
C TRP A 85 5.72 1.65 7.42
N ASP A 86 5.27 2.90 7.48
CA ASP A 86 6.01 4.05 6.97
C ASP A 86 7.08 4.46 7.98
N LEU A 87 8.35 4.31 7.61
CA LEU A 87 9.48 4.59 8.49
C LEU A 87 9.68 6.08 8.74
N ASP A 88 9.26 6.93 7.79
CA ASP A 88 9.41 8.38 7.92
C ASP A 88 8.31 8.97 8.82
N ARG A 89 7.17 8.29 8.93
CA ARG A 89 6.02 8.73 9.73
C ARG A 89 5.75 7.90 10.98
N GLU A 90 6.50 6.82 11.15
CA GLU A 90 6.37 5.87 12.25
C GLU A 90 4.91 5.40 12.43
N ASP A 91 4.23 5.10 11.33
CA ASP A 91 2.82 4.75 11.32
C ASP A 91 2.46 3.75 10.21
N TRP A 92 1.38 3.02 10.40
CA TRP A 92 0.84 2.10 9.39
C TRP A 92 0.13 2.87 8.28
N ARG A 93 0.46 2.54 7.03
CA ARG A 93 -0.15 3.17 5.86
C ARG A 93 -0.46 2.16 4.77
N THR A 94 -1.47 2.51 3.98
CA THR A 94 -1.84 1.80 2.77
C THR A 94 -1.44 2.61 1.55
N PHE A 95 -0.64 2.02 0.67
CA PHE A 95 -0.17 2.63 -0.57
C PHE A 95 -0.88 1.98 -1.75
N ARG A 96 -1.33 2.79 -2.69
CA ARG A 96 -1.98 2.29 -3.92
C ARG A 96 -0.91 1.85 -4.90
N ALA A 97 -0.92 0.58 -5.28
CA ALA A 97 0.13 0.03 -6.15
C ALA A 97 0.11 0.63 -7.57
N ASP A 98 -1.02 1.20 -8.01
CA ASP A 98 -1.13 1.92 -9.27
C ASP A 98 -0.55 3.35 -9.23
N ARG A 99 0.00 3.78 -8.08
CA ARG A 99 0.61 5.10 -7.85
C ARG A 99 2.03 5.02 -7.30
N ILE A 100 2.59 3.82 -7.36
CA ILE A 100 3.99 3.50 -7.09
C ILE A 100 4.72 3.50 -8.42
#